data_AF-B9Y4G7-F1
#
_entry.id   AF-B9Y4G7-F1
#
_cell.length_a   1.000
_cell.length_b   1.000
_cell.length_c   1.000
_cell.angle_alpha   90.00
_cell.angle_beta   90.00
_cell.angle_gamma   90.00
#
_symmetry.space_group_name_H-M   'P 1'
#
loop_
_entity.id
_entity.type
_entity.pdbx_description
1 polymer ?
#
loop_
_entity_poly.entity_id
_entity_poly.type
_entity_poly.pdbx_seq_one_letter_code
_entity_poly.pdbx_strand_id
1 'polypeptide(L)'
;MNLIISTVQQEKQRIDYMLVKYQKALAELPKGTISEKQVKGNTYYYLKYRAGKKIISKYIGKKEIEKLKQQIDRRRHIETMIKSLLEEQKLAAKVLEGNL
;
A
#
# COMPACT_ATOMS: atom_id res chain seq x y z
N MET A 1 -26.62 -24.91 9.18
CA MET A 1 -25.73 -23.76 8.97
C MET A 1 -26.16 -23.08 7.68
N ASN A 2 -26.45 -21.78 7.69
CA ASN A 2 -26.93 -21.06 6.52
C ASN A 2 -25.80 -20.93 5.48
N LEU A 3 -25.99 -21.44 4.26
CA LEU A 3 -24.97 -21.49 3.18
C LEU A 3 -24.37 -20.11 2.86
N ILE A 4 -25.19 -19.06 3.00
CA ILE A 4 -24.77 -17.68 2.80
C ILE A 4 -23.75 -17.26 3.88
N ILE A 5 -24.01 -17.58 5.14
CA ILE A 5 -23.15 -17.23 6.27
C ILE A 5 -21.80 -17.94 6.16
N SER A 6 -21.79 -19.24 5.83
CA SER A 6 -20.53 -19.98 5.63
C SER A 6 -19.69 -19.40 4.50
N THR A 7 -20.32 -18.98 3.41
CA THR A 7 -19.62 -18.36 2.26
C THR A 7 -19.01 -17.01 2.65
N VAL A 8 -19.77 -16.17 3.36
CA VAL A 8 -19.29 -14.86 3.84
C VAL A 8 -18.14 -15.04 4.83
N GLN A 9 -18.21 -16.05 5.70
CA GLN A 9 -17.14 -16.36 6.66
C GLN A 9 -15.85 -16.82 5.96
N GLN A 10 -15.95 -17.67 4.94
CA GLN A 10 -14.82 -18.08 4.12
C GLN A 10 -14.19 -16.90 3.38
N GLU A 11 -15.00 -16.02 2.79
CA GLU A 11 -14.49 -14.84 2.10
C GLU A 11 -13.79 -13.87 3.06
N LYS A 12 -14.33 -13.67 4.27
CA LYS A 12 -13.65 -12.88 5.31
C LYS A 12 -12.27 -13.46 5.64
N GLN A 13 -12.14 -14.78 5.81
CA GLN A 13 -10.85 -15.42 6.07
C GLN A 13 -9.86 -15.22 4.91
N ARG A 14 -10.35 -15.28 3.67
CA ARG A 14 -9.55 -15.00 2.47
C ARG A 14 -9.04 -13.56 2.47
N ILE A 15 -9.91 -12.60 2.79
CA ILE A 15 -9.57 -11.17 2.89
C ILE A 15 -8.51 -10.96 3.99
N ASP A 16 -8.69 -11.56 5.17
CA ASP A 16 -7.74 -11.48 6.29
C ASP A 16 -6.34 -11.95 5.86
N TYR A 17 -6.27 -13.08 5.15
CA TYR A 17 -5.02 -13.62 4.59
C TYR A 17 -4.38 -12.66 3.57
N MET A 18 -5.17 -12.11 2.65
CA MET A 18 -4.70 -11.19 1.62
C MET A 18 -4.17 -9.87 2.22
N LEU A 19 -4.83 -9.34 3.25
CA LEU A 19 -4.39 -8.16 3.98
C LEU A 19 -3.00 -8.38 4.59
N VAL A 20 -2.76 -9.51 5.26
CA VAL A 20 -1.44 -9.84 5.83
C VAL A 20 -0.37 -9.90 4.73
N LYS A 21 -0.67 -10.56 3.60
CA LYS A 21 0.27 -10.69 2.49
C LYS A 21 0.62 -9.34 1.88
N TYR A 22 -0.37 -8.48 1.66
CA TYR A 22 -0.16 -7.15 1.09
C TYR A 22 0.52 -6.19 2.06
N GLN A 23 0.24 -6.25 3.35
CA GLN A 23 0.95 -5.45 4.36
C GLN A 23 2.44 -5.81 4.42
N LYS A 24 2.79 -7.10 4.31
CA LYS A 24 4.19 -7.55 4.21
C LYS A 24 4.87 -6.99 2.96
N ALA A 25 4.27 -7.16 1.79
CA ALA A 25 4.80 -6.61 0.54
C ALA A 25 4.93 -5.08 0.60
N LEU A 26 4.00 -4.39 1.25
CA LEU A 26 4.03 -2.95 1.45
C LEU A 26 5.19 -2.51 2.35
N ALA A 27 5.57 -3.31 3.35
CA ALA A 27 6.68 -3.00 4.24
C ALA A 27 8.05 -3.03 3.52
N GLU A 28 8.19 -3.85 2.49
CA GLU A 28 9.41 -3.98 1.68
C GLU A 28 9.57 -2.86 0.64
N LEU A 29 8.51 -2.09 0.37
CA LEU A 29 8.53 -1.04 -0.65
C LEU A 29 8.88 0.35 -0.07
N PRO A 30 9.64 1.18 -0.80
CA PRO A 30 10.05 2.50 -0.35
C PRO A 30 8.84 3.43 -0.18
N LYS A 31 8.81 4.16 0.94
CA LYS A 31 7.81 5.19 1.21
C LYS A 31 8.18 6.49 0.52
N GLY A 32 7.17 7.31 0.22
CA GLY A 32 7.35 8.70 -0.19
C GLY A 32 7.18 8.94 -1.69
N THR A 33 7.73 10.06 -2.15
CA THR A 33 7.63 10.52 -3.54
C THR A 33 8.98 10.95 -4.07
N ILE A 34 9.16 10.87 -5.39
CA ILE A 34 10.34 11.42 -6.06
C ILE A 34 10.05 12.88 -6.38
N SER A 35 10.95 13.77 -5.97
CA SER A 35 10.94 15.19 -6.32
C SER A 35 12.12 15.52 -7.21
N GLU A 36 11.87 16.31 -8.24
CA GLU A 36 12.89 16.80 -9.16
C GLU A 36 13.34 18.21 -8.75
N LYS A 37 14.63 18.50 -8.90
CA LYS A 37 15.20 19.82 -8.65
C LYS A 37 16.16 20.18 -9.78
N GLN A 38 15.90 21.29 -10.45
CA GLN A 38 16.79 21.82 -11.47
C GLN A 38 17.75 22.85 -10.86
N VAL A 39 19.05 22.73 -11.14
CA VAL A 39 20.09 23.66 -10.67
C VAL A 39 21.09 23.88 -11.79
N LYS A 40 21.20 25.14 -12.27
CA LYS A 40 22.15 25.54 -13.34
C LYS A 40 22.12 24.58 -14.55
N GLY A 41 20.91 24.24 -15.03
CA GLY A 41 20.71 23.33 -16.17
C GLY A 41 20.81 21.83 -15.86
N ASN A 42 21.14 21.43 -14.63
CA ASN A 42 21.22 20.03 -14.22
C ASN A 42 19.99 19.59 -13.42
N THR A 43 19.45 18.41 -13.72
CA THR A 43 18.33 17.80 -12.98
C THR A 43 18.83 16.82 -11.93
N TYR A 44 18.40 17.04 -10.69
CA TYR A 44 18.67 16.20 -9.53
C TYR A 44 17.36 15.62 -9.00
N TYR A 45 17.42 14.37 -8.54
CA TYR A 45 16.25 13.65 -8.04
C TYR A 45 16.43 13.33 -6.56
N TYR A 46 15.34 13.45 -5.81
CA TYR A 46 15.33 13.16 -4.38
C TYR A 46 14.10 12.33 -4.00
N LEU A 47 14.30 11.32 -3.14
CA LEU A 47 13.22 10.60 -2.48
C LEU A 47 12.83 11.36 -1.22
N LYS A 48 11.62 11.90 -1.21
CA LYS A 48 11.05 12.64 -0.09
C LYS A 48 10.08 11.74 0.68
N TYR A 49 10.36 11.50 1.96
CA TYR A 49 9.51 10.66 2.81
C TYR A 49 9.49 11.17 4.25
N ARG A 50 8.42 10.81 4.98
CA ARG A 50 8.29 11.12 6.40
C ARG A 50 8.89 9.98 7.23
N ALA A 51 9.82 10.32 8.11
CA ALA A 51 10.40 9.43 9.11
C ALA A 51 10.05 9.98 10.50
N GLY A 52 9.01 9.41 11.11
CA GLY A 52 8.45 9.94 12.36
C GLY A 52 7.97 11.39 12.20
N LYS A 53 8.56 12.31 12.97
CA LYS A 53 8.23 13.75 12.94
C LYS A 53 8.99 14.55 11.87
N LYS A 54 9.96 13.95 11.19
CA LYS A 54 10.84 14.65 10.22
C LYS A 54 10.51 14.27 8.78
N ILE A 55 10.72 15.21 7.87
CA ILE A 55 10.70 14.96 6.42
C ILE A 55 12.16 14.81 5.97
N ILE A 56 12.48 13.70 5.32
CA ILE A 56 13.80 13.40 4.78
C ILE A 56 13.72 13.53 3.26
N SER A 57 14.70 14.21 2.67
CA SER A 57 14.91 14.27 1.22
C SER A 57 16.26 13.62 0.89
N LYS A 58 16.23 12.37 0.42
CA LYS A 58 17.43 11.60 0.10
C LYS A 58 17.75 11.71 -1.39
N TYR A 59 18.98 12.06 -1.76
CA TYR A 59 19.39 12.09 -3.17
C TYR A 59 19.28 10.71 -3.83
N ILE A 60 18.87 10.67 -5.09
CA ILE A 60 18.74 9.46 -5.91
C ILE A 60 19.65 9.61 -7.14
N GLY A 61 20.48 8.60 -7.39
CA GLY A 61 21.29 8.55 -8.60
C GLY A 61 20.44 8.28 -9.85
N LYS A 62 20.83 8.84 -11.00
CA LYS A 62 20.05 8.74 -12.27
C LYS A 62 19.65 7.31 -12.66
N LYS A 63 20.54 6.33 -12.41
CA LYS A 63 20.31 4.91 -12.76
C LYS A 63 19.23 4.23 -11.92
N GLU A 64 18.92 4.77 -10.74
CA GLU A 64 18.00 4.16 -9.78
C GLU A 64 16.58 4.73 -9.87
N ILE A 65 16.40 5.86 -10.57
CA ILE A 65 15.14 6.59 -10.64
C ILE A 65 14.02 5.70 -11.15
N GLU A 66 14.24 5.01 -12.26
CA GLU A 66 13.19 4.23 -12.91
C GLU A 66 12.74 3.05 -12.04
N LYS A 67 13.70 2.33 -11.46
CA LYS A 67 13.43 1.26 -10.49
C LYS A 67 12.65 1.80 -9.29
N LEU A 68 13.04 2.97 -8.77
CA LEU A 68 12.39 3.57 -7.62
C LEU A 68 10.96 4.05 -7.94
N LYS A 69 10.73 4.61 -9.13
CA LYS A 69 9.39 4.97 -9.62
C LYS A 69 8.48 3.75 -9.64
N GLN A 70 8.93 2.65 -10.27
CA GLN A 70 8.17 1.40 -10.33
C GLN A 70 7.83 0.86 -8.93
N GLN A 71 8.78 0.92 -7.99
CA GLN A 71 8.54 0.50 -6.61
C GLN A 71 7.51 1.37 -5.89
N ILE A 72 7.56 2.70 -6.08
CA ILE A 72 6.58 3.64 -5.50
C ILE A 72 5.19 3.44 -6.12
N ASP A 73 5.09 3.22 -7.42
CA ASP A 73 3.81 2.98 -8.08
C ASP A 73 3.21 1.63 -7.67
N ARG A 74 4.04 0.58 -7.56
CA ARG A 74 3.63 -0.70 -6.97
C ARG A 74 3.13 -0.53 -5.54
N ARG A 75 3.80 0.32 -4.74
CA ARG A 75 3.38 0.64 -3.38
C ARG A 75 1.99 1.26 -3.34
N ARG A 76 1.74 2.28 -4.18
CA ARG A 76 0.44 2.94 -4.29
C ARG A 76 -0.67 1.96 -4.70
N HIS A 77 -0.38 1.08 -5.66
CA HIS A 77 -1.34 0.06 -6.06
C HIS A 77 -1.71 -0.88 -4.91
N ILE A 78 -0.71 -1.35 -4.13
CA ILE A 78 -0.95 -2.19 -2.95
C ILE A 78 -1.73 -1.43 -1.87
N GLU A 79 -1.45 -0.14 -1.64
CA GLU A 79 -2.22 0.69 -0.70
C GLU A 79 -3.69 0.79 -1.10
N THR A 80 -3.98 0.94 -2.39
CA THR A 80 -5.36 0.92 -2.92
C THR A 80 -6.02 -0.44 -2.71
N MET A 81 -5.32 -1.54 -2.98
CA MET A 81 -5.85 -2.90 -2.76
C MET A 81 -6.17 -3.16 -1.28
N ILE A 82 -5.28 -2.77 -0.37
CA ILE A 82 -5.51 -2.88 1.08
C ILE A 82 -6.75 -2.09 1.48
N LYS A 83 -6.91 -0.86 0.95
CA LYS A 83 -8.09 -0.05 1.25
C LYS A 83 -9.39 -0.72 0.79
N SER A 84 -9.43 -1.29 -0.41
CA SER A 84 -10.60 -2.05 -0.90
C SER A 84 -10.93 -3.23 0.00
N LEU A 85 -9.92 -4.04 0.32
CA LEU A 85 -10.06 -5.23 1.16
C LEU A 85 -10.56 -4.88 2.57
N LEU A 86 -10.13 -3.76 3.16
CA LEU A 86 -10.62 -3.32 4.46
C LEU A 86 -12.11 -2.94 4.43
N GLU A 87 -12.58 -2.29 3.36
CA GLU A 87 -14.00 -2.00 3.20
C GLU A 87 -14.82 -3.29 2.99
N GLU A 88 -14.32 -4.22 2.17
CA GLU A 88 -14.93 -5.54 1.97
C GLU A 88 -15.01 -6.35 3.28
N GLN A 89 -13.92 -6.35 4.06
CA GLN A 89 -13.85 -7.00 5.37
C GLN A 89 -14.90 -6.42 6.34
N LYS A 90 -15.05 -5.08 6.35
CA LYS A 90 -16.02 -4.38 7.20
C LYS A 90 -17.46 -4.71 6.81
N LEU A 91 -17.75 -4.85 5.52
CA LEU A 91 -19.06 -5.28 5.04
C LEU A 91 -19.34 -6.74 5.44
N ALA A 92 -18.38 -7.64 5.23
CA ALA A 92 -18.50 -9.03 5.63
C ALA A 92 -18.74 -9.18 7.14
N ALA A 93 -18.03 -8.39 7.98
CA ALA A 93 -18.22 -8.38 9.42
C ALA A 93 -19.66 -7.98 9.81
N LYS A 94 -20.19 -6.89 9.23
CA LYS A 94 -21.57 -6.46 9.49
C LYS A 94 -22.62 -7.51 9.13
N VAL A 95 -22.44 -8.21 8.00
CA VAL A 95 -23.35 -9.28 7.58
C VAL A 95 -23.32 -10.45 8.56
N LEU A 96 -22.16 -10.80 9.10
CA LEU A 96 -22.04 -11.86 10.10
C LEU A 96 -22.64 -11.45 11.45
N GLU A 97 -22.41 -10.20 11.89
CA GLU A 97 -22.98 -9.65 13.13
C GLU A 97 -24.51 -9.55 13.09
N GLY A 98 -25.10 -9.17 11.96
CA GLY A 98 -26.55 -9.06 11.81
C GLY A 98 -27.29 -10.40 11.67
N ASN A 99 -26.56 -11.52 11.56
CA ASN A 99 -27.10 -12.87 11.50
C ASN A 99 -26.80 -13.71 12.75
N LEU A 100 -26.17 -13.11 13.77
CA LEU A 100 -26.01 -13.64 15.12
C LEU A 100 -27.22 -13.26 15.98
#